data_AF-A0AA39L434-F1
#
_entry.id   AF-A0AA39L434-F1
#
_cell.length_a   1.000
_cell.length_b   1.000
_cell.length_c   1.000
_cell.angle_alpha   90.00
_cell.angle_beta   90.00
_cell.angle_gamma   90.00
#
_symmetry.space_group_name_H-M   'P 1'
#
loop_
_entity.id
_entity.type
_entity.pdbx_description
1 polymer ?
#
loop_
_entity_poly.entity_id
_entity_poly.type
_entity_poly.pdbx_seq_one_letter_code
_entity_poly.pdbx_strand_id
1 'polypeptide(L)'
;MSQQEYPICGFVPSYILEAIATSSTAPEESKSACKATLEHKHKCDAHRNDTSSVPQTLQASLSTANDTPGLQRRIYDCQGKDEFPKKPVRSEGGERTKDRQVTNCYDGFKITYDFYSTVFGRKSLDGKGMPLLGYVHFKPDEDVVGYNNAYWDGQRNRMVFGDGDHIYFDYLTDSLDVIAHELSHGFVQYSSPLEYYEQAGALNESCADVFGCMVEQWHMRQSSDDADWNLGQTLFPVAFTGSALRTMKAGKAYAGDPVLRTDRQPKHMKDYYAGEDDGRGVHINSGIPNHAFYLAAKAIGGNSWEKAGQVWYRTMTSGLIPYRCDFKTFAEATVKIAGESFGDGDGAAVKKAILGAWVNVGVLTASD
;
A
#
# COMPACT_ATOMS: atom_id res chain seq x y z
N MET A 1 -20.21 5.54 18.30
CA MET A 1 -19.49 5.87 17.06
C MET A 1 -19.83 4.76 16.07
N SER A 2 -20.58 5.05 15.02
CA SER A 2 -20.83 4.07 13.94
C SER A 2 -19.47 3.63 13.40
N GLN A 3 -19.21 2.32 13.35
CA GLN A 3 -18.03 1.81 12.65
C GLN A 3 -18.17 2.18 11.19
N GLN A 4 -17.46 3.21 10.76
CA GLN A 4 -17.34 3.57 9.36
C GLN A 4 -16.56 2.45 8.66
N GLU A 5 -17.12 1.91 7.60
CA GLU A 5 -16.52 0.80 6.87
C GLU A 5 -15.23 1.27 6.19
N TYR A 6 -14.11 0.60 6.46
CA TYR A 6 -12.83 0.92 5.82
C TYR A 6 -12.82 0.43 4.36
N PRO A 7 -12.23 1.19 3.42
CA PRO A 7 -12.17 0.84 2.00
C PRO A 7 -11.65 -0.55 1.66
N ILE A 8 -11.93 -0.96 0.43
CA ILE A 8 -10.99 -1.76 -0.35
C ILE A 8 -9.95 -0.80 -0.96
N CYS A 9 -8.69 -0.97 -0.62
CA CYS A 9 -7.55 -0.25 -1.21
C CYS A 9 -6.77 -1.23 -2.09
N GLY A 10 -6.35 -0.83 -3.29
CA GLY A 10 -5.67 -1.77 -4.19
C GLY A 10 -4.57 -1.15 -5.03
N PHE A 11 -3.49 -1.91 -5.21
CA PHE A 11 -2.19 -1.44 -5.67
C PHE A 11 -2.19 -0.79 -7.06
N VAL A 12 -2.93 -1.39 -8.00
CA VAL A 12 -2.98 -0.98 -9.41
C VAL A 12 -4.09 0.06 -9.60
N PRO A 13 -3.75 1.32 -9.93
CA PRO A 13 -4.73 2.38 -10.11
C PRO A 13 -5.61 2.17 -11.34
N SER A 14 -6.86 2.65 -11.28
CA SER A 14 -7.83 2.52 -12.39
C SER A 14 -7.28 3.05 -13.72
N TYR A 15 -6.57 4.19 -13.71
CA TYR A 15 -6.04 4.80 -14.93
C TYR A 15 -4.98 3.94 -15.66
N ILE A 16 -4.32 3.01 -14.96
CA ILE A 16 -3.38 2.04 -15.57
C ILE A 16 -4.18 0.95 -16.28
N LEU A 17 -5.17 0.39 -15.59
CA LEU A 17 -6.06 -0.63 -16.14
C LEU A 17 -6.83 -0.08 -17.35
N GLU A 18 -7.33 1.15 -17.28
CA GLU A 18 -8.02 1.83 -18.37
C GLU A 18 -7.12 2.04 -19.59
N ALA A 19 -5.86 2.42 -19.36
CA ALA A 19 -4.88 2.61 -20.44
C ALA A 19 -4.66 1.31 -21.23
N ILE A 20 -4.57 0.16 -20.55
CA ILE A 20 -4.47 -1.15 -21.21
C ILE A 20 -5.81 -1.51 -21.86
N ALA A 21 -6.92 -1.43 -21.13
CA ALA A 21 -8.25 -1.83 -21.59
C ALA A 21 -8.73 -1.10 -22.86
N THR A 22 -8.34 0.16 -23.02
CA THR A 22 -8.73 1.02 -24.15
C THR A 22 -7.67 1.12 -25.24
N SER A 23 -6.51 0.48 -25.06
CA SER A 23 -5.42 0.52 -26.03
C SER A 23 -5.81 -0.14 -27.35
N SER A 24 -5.37 0.47 -28.45
CA SER A 24 -5.44 -0.11 -29.80
C SER A 24 -4.33 -1.12 -30.08
N THR A 25 -3.31 -1.19 -29.23
CA THR A 25 -2.11 -2.03 -29.43
C THR A 25 -1.94 -3.12 -28.37
N ALA A 26 -2.65 -3.04 -27.24
CA ALA A 26 -2.63 -4.10 -26.24
C ALA A 26 -3.36 -5.36 -26.75
N PRO A 27 -2.89 -6.58 -26.39
CA PRO A 27 -3.59 -7.83 -26.71
C PRO A 27 -5.02 -7.86 -26.15
N GLU A 28 -5.94 -8.52 -26.85
CA GLU A 28 -7.35 -8.57 -26.42
C GLU A 28 -7.53 -9.31 -25.09
N GLU A 29 -6.65 -10.26 -24.76
CA GLU A 29 -6.68 -10.95 -23.47
C GLU A 29 -6.38 -9.99 -22.31
N SER A 30 -5.32 -9.17 -22.43
CA SER A 30 -4.99 -8.11 -21.46
C SER A 30 -6.08 -7.06 -21.35
N LYS A 31 -6.68 -6.66 -22.48
CA LYS A 31 -7.79 -5.71 -22.49
C LYS A 31 -8.98 -6.25 -21.71
N SER A 32 -9.31 -7.53 -21.91
CA SER A 32 -10.41 -8.20 -21.21
C SER A 32 -10.13 -8.36 -19.72
N ALA A 33 -8.92 -8.77 -19.35
CA ALA A 33 -8.50 -8.86 -17.95
C ALA A 33 -8.57 -7.52 -17.21
N CYS A 34 -8.09 -6.43 -17.83
CA CYS A 34 -8.17 -5.09 -17.25
C CYS A 34 -9.62 -4.59 -17.13
N LYS A 35 -10.49 -4.86 -18.10
CA LYS A 35 -11.93 -4.53 -18.01
C LYS A 35 -12.60 -5.27 -16.86
N ALA A 36 -12.42 -6.58 -16.74
CA ALA A 36 -12.96 -7.36 -15.63
C ALA A 36 -12.43 -6.88 -14.27
N THR A 37 -11.15 -6.51 -14.20
CA THR A 37 -10.54 -5.93 -13.00
C THR A 37 -11.18 -4.59 -12.62
N LEU A 38 -11.41 -3.69 -13.59
CA LEU A 38 -12.10 -2.41 -13.38
C LEU A 38 -13.56 -2.60 -12.95
N GLU A 39 -14.29 -3.51 -13.58
CA GLU A 39 -15.67 -3.82 -13.23
C GLU A 39 -15.77 -4.37 -11.80
N HIS A 40 -14.86 -5.26 -11.40
CA HIS A 40 -14.78 -5.74 -10.03
C HIS A 40 -14.51 -4.58 -9.05
N LYS A 41 -13.55 -3.70 -9.35
CA LYS A 41 -13.27 -2.52 -8.51
C LYS A 41 -14.51 -1.62 -8.37
N HIS A 42 -15.21 -1.33 -9.46
CA HIS A 42 -16.44 -0.54 -9.42
C HIS A 42 -17.56 -1.22 -8.61
N LYS A 43 -17.70 -2.55 -8.69
CA LYS A 43 -18.65 -3.30 -7.86
C LYS A 43 -18.30 -3.18 -6.37
N CYS A 44 -17.02 -3.33 -6.03
CA CYS A 44 -16.52 -3.14 -4.67
C CYS A 44 -16.80 -1.72 -4.17
N ASP A 45 -16.57 -0.70 -4.99
CA ASP A 45 -16.82 0.70 -4.62
C ASP A 45 -18.32 1.03 -4.51
N ALA A 46 -19.16 0.45 -5.37
CA ALA A 46 -20.61 0.63 -5.32
C ALA A 46 -21.24 -0.05 -4.09
N HIS A 47 -20.74 -1.23 -3.68
CA HIS A 47 -21.22 -1.91 -2.47
C HIS A 47 -21.00 -1.06 -1.21
N ARG A 48 -20.01 -0.17 -1.20
CA ARG A 48 -19.75 0.80 -0.10
C ARG A 48 -20.83 1.88 0.02
N ASN A 49 -21.54 2.19 -1.07
CA ASN A 49 -22.59 3.21 -1.08
C ASN A 49 -23.97 2.66 -0.69
N ASP A 50 -24.16 1.33 -0.70
CA ASP A 50 -25.44 0.67 -0.43
C ASP A 50 -25.52 0.08 1.00
N THR A 51 -24.39 -0.17 1.66
CA THR A 51 -24.33 -0.71 3.02
C THR A 51 -24.51 0.36 4.11
N SER A 52 -25.69 0.98 4.15
CA SER A 52 -26.24 1.60 5.37
C SER A 52 -26.63 0.55 6.43
N SER A 53 -26.42 -0.74 6.15
CA SER A 53 -26.82 -1.85 7.03
C SER A 53 -25.73 -2.90 7.10
N VAL A 54 -25.01 -2.91 8.22
CA VAL A 54 -23.99 -3.91 8.55
C VAL A 54 -24.67 -5.23 8.91
N PRO A 55 -24.40 -6.36 8.22
CA PRO A 55 -24.67 -7.66 8.78
C PRO A 55 -23.63 -7.94 9.89
N GLN A 56 -24.09 -7.98 11.14
CA GLN A 56 -23.31 -8.28 12.37
C GLN A 56 -22.61 -9.66 12.39
N THR A 57 -22.54 -10.40 11.28
CA THR A 57 -22.28 -11.84 11.31
C THR A 57 -20.85 -12.28 10.99
N LEU A 58 -19.92 -11.39 10.61
CA LEU A 58 -18.50 -11.76 10.45
C LEU A 58 -17.64 -11.45 11.69
N GLN A 59 -18.11 -10.61 12.62
CA GLN A 59 -17.41 -10.34 13.87
C GLN A 59 -17.43 -11.55 14.83
N ALA A 60 -18.44 -12.43 14.70
CA ALA A 60 -18.57 -13.64 15.51
C ALA A 60 -17.67 -14.81 15.06
N SER A 61 -17.01 -14.72 13.90
CA SER A 61 -16.11 -15.76 13.39
C SER A 61 -14.61 -15.44 13.60
N LEU A 62 -14.30 -14.20 13.97
CA LEU A 62 -12.95 -13.73 14.32
C LEU A 62 -12.70 -13.75 15.84
N SER A 63 -13.70 -14.14 16.65
CA SER A 63 -13.60 -14.21 18.10
C SER A 63 -12.98 -15.49 18.65
N THR A 64 -12.45 -16.37 17.80
CA THR A 64 -11.41 -17.31 18.24
C THR A 64 -10.06 -16.65 18.05
N ALA A 65 -9.81 -15.60 18.84
CA ALA A 65 -8.45 -15.27 19.23
C ALA A 65 -7.92 -16.53 19.93
N ASN A 66 -7.29 -17.41 19.16
CA ASN A 66 -6.43 -18.41 19.76
C ASN A 66 -5.40 -17.61 20.56
N ASP A 67 -5.33 -17.84 21.87
CA ASP A 67 -4.32 -17.33 22.81
C ASP A 67 -2.89 -17.79 22.43
N THR A 68 -2.61 -18.09 21.17
CA THR A 68 -1.30 -18.44 20.65
C THR A 68 -0.53 -17.14 20.42
N PRO A 69 0.49 -16.83 21.23
CA PRO A 69 1.28 -15.61 21.06
C PRO A 69 2.02 -15.64 19.72
N GLY A 70 2.13 -14.50 19.04
CA GLY A 70 2.97 -14.32 17.87
C GLY A 70 2.22 -14.26 16.53
N LEU A 71 2.97 -14.38 15.44
CA LEU A 71 2.45 -14.33 14.07
C LEU A 71 1.44 -15.46 13.83
N GLN A 72 0.33 -15.14 13.17
CA GLN A 72 -0.66 -16.11 12.72
C GLN A 72 -1.00 -15.82 11.26
N ARG A 73 -0.54 -16.66 10.34
CA ARG A 73 -0.85 -16.56 8.90
C ARG A 73 -1.84 -17.63 8.46
N ARG A 74 -2.75 -17.29 7.56
CA ARG A 74 -3.62 -18.24 6.86
C ARG A 74 -3.74 -17.85 5.39
N ILE A 75 -3.27 -18.72 4.51
CA ILE A 75 -3.30 -18.52 3.07
C ILE A 75 -4.33 -19.46 2.44
N TYR A 76 -5.13 -18.90 1.57
CA TYR A 76 -6.27 -19.50 0.91
C TYR A 76 -6.06 -19.44 -0.60
N ASP A 77 -6.56 -20.45 -1.31
CA ASP A 77 -6.49 -20.56 -2.77
C ASP A 77 -7.89 -20.42 -3.34
N CYS A 78 -8.14 -19.32 -4.05
CA CYS A 78 -9.41 -19.03 -4.71
C CYS A 78 -9.64 -19.86 -5.98
N GLN A 79 -8.65 -20.64 -6.44
CA GLN A 79 -8.75 -21.56 -7.57
C GLN A 79 -9.19 -20.90 -8.88
N GLY A 80 -8.83 -19.62 -9.08
CA GLY A 80 -9.17 -18.86 -10.26
C GLY A 80 -10.62 -18.36 -10.28
N LYS A 81 -11.23 -18.11 -9.12
CA LYS A 81 -12.65 -17.75 -8.97
C LYS A 81 -12.89 -16.55 -8.06
N ASP A 82 -14.06 -15.94 -8.19
CA ASP A 82 -14.61 -14.94 -7.25
C ASP A 82 -15.27 -15.64 -6.05
N GLU A 83 -14.55 -16.58 -5.45
CA GLU A 83 -14.99 -17.35 -4.30
C GLU A 83 -13.94 -17.31 -3.20
N PHE A 84 -14.38 -17.08 -1.97
CA PHE A 84 -13.50 -16.98 -0.82
C PHE A 84 -13.64 -18.24 0.05
N PRO A 85 -12.75 -19.24 -0.12
CA PRO A 85 -12.87 -20.51 0.57
C PRO A 85 -12.63 -20.36 2.08
N LYS A 86 -13.24 -21.26 2.86
CA LYS A 86 -13.15 -21.23 4.33
C LYS A 86 -11.95 -21.98 4.90
N LYS A 87 -11.32 -22.86 4.12
CA LYS A 87 -10.20 -23.70 4.56
C LYS A 87 -8.89 -23.17 3.96
N PRO A 88 -7.87 -22.84 4.77
CA PRO A 88 -6.59 -22.43 4.24
C PRO A 88 -5.84 -23.61 3.61
N VAL A 89 -5.09 -23.33 2.55
CA VAL A 89 -4.12 -24.26 1.95
C VAL A 89 -2.79 -24.26 2.69
N ARG A 90 -2.49 -23.18 3.42
CA ARG A 90 -1.32 -23.10 4.31
C ARG A 90 -1.62 -22.23 5.53
N SER A 91 -1.24 -22.69 6.72
CA SER A 91 -1.38 -21.95 7.98
C SER A 91 -0.03 -21.72 8.65
N GLU A 92 0.00 -20.93 9.72
CA GLU A 92 1.20 -20.75 10.55
C GLU A 92 1.84 -22.10 10.94
N GLY A 93 3.16 -22.22 10.79
CA GLY A 93 3.90 -23.47 11.00
C GLY A 93 3.70 -24.56 9.94
N GLY A 94 2.82 -24.34 8.95
CA GLY A 94 2.56 -25.29 7.87
C GLY A 94 3.73 -25.43 6.89
N GLU A 95 3.90 -26.65 6.37
CA GLU A 95 4.94 -26.98 5.39
C GLU A 95 4.85 -26.09 4.14
N ARG A 96 6.01 -25.87 3.51
CA ARG A 96 6.10 -25.11 2.27
C ARG A 96 5.38 -25.86 1.15
N THR A 97 4.58 -25.13 0.37
CA THR A 97 3.86 -25.68 -0.79
C THR A 97 4.71 -25.54 -2.05
N LYS A 98 4.36 -26.28 -3.11
CA LYS A 98 4.95 -26.09 -4.45
C LYS A 98 4.34 -24.90 -5.20
N ASP A 99 3.19 -24.44 -4.73
CA ASP A 99 2.51 -23.26 -5.24
C ASP A 99 3.31 -22.00 -4.89
N ARG A 100 3.76 -21.31 -5.94
CA ARG A 100 4.59 -20.12 -5.86
C ARG A 100 3.87 -18.98 -5.15
N GLN A 101 2.61 -18.73 -5.47
CA GLN A 101 1.86 -17.62 -4.88
C GLN A 101 1.55 -17.85 -3.42
N VAL A 102 1.13 -19.07 -3.06
CA VAL A 102 0.92 -19.45 -1.66
C VAL A 102 2.21 -19.27 -0.86
N THR A 103 3.36 -19.65 -1.44
CA THR A 103 4.66 -19.49 -0.81
C THR A 103 5.04 -18.02 -0.63
N ASN A 104 4.97 -17.22 -1.70
CA ASN A 104 5.40 -15.83 -1.67
C ASN A 104 4.49 -14.96 -0.79
N CYS A 105 3.18 -15.17 -0.85
CA CYS A 105 2.23 -14.53 0.06
C CYS A 105 2.53 -14.88 1.53
N TYR A 106 2.74 -16.16 1.83
CA TYR A 106 3.06 -16.61 3.19
C TYR A 106 4.37 -15.99 3.72
N ASP A 107 5.42 -15.97 2.89
CA ASP A 107 6.74 -15.47 3.28
C ASP A 107 6.74 -13.93 3.39
N GLY A 108 6.12 -13.23 2.44
CA GLY A 108 5.94 -11.77 2.48
C GLY A 108 5.16 -11.30 3.71
N PHE A 109 4.11 -12.03 4.11
CA PHE A 109 3.38 -11.73 5.35
C PHE A 109 4.27 -11.80 6.59
N LYS A 110 5.18 -12.78 6.64
CA LYS A 110 6.12 -12.88 7.76
C LYS A 110 7.13 -11.75 7.74
N ILE A 111 7.69 -11.43 6.59
CA ILE A 111 8.66 -10.34 6.47
C ILE A 111 8.04 -9.02 6.95
N THR A 112 6.82 -8.71 6.49
CA THR A 112 6.09 -7.51 6.92
C THR A 112 5.78 -7.53 8.42
N TYR A 113 5.28 -8.66 8.95
CA TYR A 113 5.03 -8.78 10.40
C TYR A 113 6.30 -8.58 11.22
N ASP A 114 7.39 -9.25 10.84
CA ASP A 114 8.67 -9.18 11.55
C ASP A 114 9.23 -7.75 11.52
N PHE A 115 9.09 -7.04 10.40
CA PHE A 115 9.46 -5.62 10.31
C PHE A 115 8.68 -4.78 11.32
N TYR A 116 7.34 -4.82 11.30
CA TYR A 116 6.51 -4.05 12.24
C TYR A 116 6.81 -4.40 13.70
N SER A 117 7.01 -5.69 14.00
CA SER A 117 7.31 -6.15 15.36
C SER A 117 8.71 -5.76 15.82
N THR A 118 9.72 -5.83 14.94
CA THR A 118 11.12 -5.60 15.31
C THR A 118 11.43 -4.11 15.37
N VAL A 119 10.96 -3.35 14.37
CA VAL A 119 11.29 -1.93 14.21
C VAL A 119 10.41 -1.04 15.10
N PHE A 120 9.12 -1.38 15.23
CA PHE A 120 8.16 -0.53 15.93
C PHE A 120 7.57 -1.18 17.20
N GLY A 121 7.92 -2.43 17.51
CA GLY A 121 7.31 -3.16 18.62
C GLY A 121 5.82 -3.46 18.41
N ARG A 122 5.30 -3.32 17.18
CA ARG A 122 3.88 -3.46 16.88
C ARG A 122 3.50 -4.93 16.71
N LYS A 123 2.47 -5.38 17.44
CA LYS A 123 1.94 -6.75 17.32
C LYS A 123 0.92 -6.83 16.18
N SER A 124 1.37 -7.25 15.00
CA SER A 124 0.55 -7.28 13.76
C SER A 124 0.00 -5.91 13.34
N LEU A 125 -0.89 -5.88 12.34
CA LEU A 125 -1.43 -4.66 11.76
C LEU A 125 -2.30 -3.88 12.72
N ASP A 126 -2.97 -4.53 13.67
CA ASP A 126 -3.89 -3.91 14.65
C ASP A 126 -3.24 -3.56 16.00
N GLY A 127 -1.96 -3.90 16.17
CA GLY A 127 -1.25 -3.76 17.44
C GLY A 127 -1.68 -4.77 18.52
N LYS A 128 -2.57 -5.71 18.21
CA LYS A 128 -3.12 -6.71 19.14
C LYS A 128 -2.91 -8.16 18.66
N GLY A 129 -2.20 -8.37 17.57
CA GLY A 129 -1.86 -9.70 17.06
C GLY A 129 -2.88 -10.27 16.07
N MET A 130 -3.63 -9.43 15.34
CA MET A 130 -4.55 -9.87 14.30
C MET A 130 -3.91 -10.89 13.34
N PRO A 131 -4.57 -12.02 13.02
CA PRO A 131 -4.11 -12.94 11.99
C PRO A 131 -4.02 -12.27 10.62
N LEU A 132 -3.00 -12.64 9.84
CA LEU A 132 -2.83 -12.19 8.46
C LEU A 132 -3.46 -13.21 7.51
N LEU A 133 -4.52 -12.79 6.83
CA LEU A 133 -5.30 -13.62 5.91
C LEU A 133 -4.98 -13.23 4.46
N GLY A 134 -4.56 -14.20 3.65
CA GLY A 134 -4.21 -13.98 2.24
C GLY A 134 -4.97 -14.91 1.32
N TYR A 135 -5.56 -14.38 0.27
CA TYR A 135 -6.28 -15.13 -0.76
C TYR A 135 -5.54 -14.94 -2.08
N VAL A 136 -5.00 -16.02 -2.63
CA VAL A 136 -4.27 -16.03 -3.92
C VAL A 136 -5.10 -16.73 -4.99
N HIS A 137 -4.70 -16.62 -6.25
CA HIS A 137 -5.46 -17.16 -7.39
C HIS A 137 -6.88 -16.59 -7.49
N PHE A 138 -7.06 -15.33 -7.07
CA PHE A 138 -8.35 -14.67 -7.19
C PHE A 138 -8.57 -14.23 -8.64
N LYS A 139 -9.77 -14.48 -9.15
CA LYS A 139 -10.17 -14.02 -10.48
C LYS A 139 -11.65 -13.65 -10.48
N PRO A 140 -12.02 -12.40 -10.84
CA PRO A 140 -13.41 -11.95 -10.78
C PRO A 140 -14.30 -12.56 -11.87
N ASP A 141 -13.69 -13.15 -12.90
CA ASP A 141 -14.37 -13.78 -14.03
C ASP A 141 -13.54 -15.00 -14.49
N GLU A 142 -14.15 -16.19 -14.49
CA GLU A 142 -13.49 -17.45 -14.87
C GLU A 142 -13.01 -17.44 -16.33
N ASP A 143 -13.56 -16.58 -17.19
CA ASP A 143 -13.25 -16.54 -18.62
C ASP A 143 -12.09 -15.59 -18.99
N VAL A 144 -11.65 -14.71 -18.07
CA VAL A 144 -10.48 -13.86 -18.32
C VAL A 144 -9.17 -14.56 -17.98
N VAL A 145 -8.06 -14.09 -18.55
CA VAL A 145 -6.73 -14.69 -18.35
C VAL A 145 -6.16 -14.44 -16.94
N GLY A 146 -6.64 -13.41 -16.24
CA GLY A 146 -6.23 -13.14 -14.87
C GLY A 146 -6.83 -11.86 -14.28
N TYR A 147 -6.42 -11.56 -13.05
CA TYR A 147 -6.81 -10.36 -12.32
C TYR A 147 -5.58 -9.47 -12.10
N ASN A 148 -5.61 -8.27 -12.68
CA ASN A 148 -4.47 -7.35 -12.72
C ASN A 148 -4.44 -6.43 -11.50
N ASN A 149 -4.67 -6.97 -10.29
CA ASN A 149 -4.62 -6.20 -9.06
C ASN A 149 -4.38 -7.05 -7.80
N ALA A 150 -3.97 -6.37 -6.73
CA ALA A 150 -3.92 -6.87 -5.36
C ALA A 150 -4.61 -5.82 -4.48
N TYR A 151 -5.22 -6.25 -3.38
CA TYR A 151 -5.93 -5.31 -2.51
C TYR A 151 -6.05 -5.78 -1.07
N TRP A 152 -6.10 -4.81 -0.17
CA TRP A 152 -6.58 -4.96 1.20
C TRP A 152 -8.10 -4.70 1.28
N ASP A 153 -8.86 -5.71 1.73
CA ASP A 153 -10.28 -5.60 2.05
C ASP A 153 -10.43 -5.27 3.54
N GLY A 154 -10.53 -3.97 3.87
CA GLY A 154 -10.56 -3.50 5.25
C GLY A 154 -11.82 -3.87 6.03
N GLN A 155 -12.91 -4.20 5.34
CA GLN A 155 -14.13 -4.70 5.99
C GLN A 155 -13.95 -6.13 6.48
N ARG A 156 -13.25 -6.96 5.70
CA ARG A 156 -13.05 -8.40 5.97
C ARG A 156 -11.66 -8.72 6.53
N ASN A 157 -10.79 -7.73 6.67
CA ASN A 157 -9.41 -7.83 7.17
C ASN A 157 -8.60 -8.91 6.46
N ARG A 158 -8.54 -8.81 5.14
CA ARG A 158 -7.85 -9.80 4.30
C ARG A 158 -7.18 -9.15 3.10
N MET A 159 -6.13 -9.82 2.66
CA MET A 159 -5.45 -9.58 1.41
C MET A 159 -6.00 -10.47 0.31
N VAL A 160 -6.13 -9.91 -0.89
CA VAL A 160 -6.52 -10.66 -2.09
C VAL A 160 -5.54 -10.34 -3.21
N PHE A 161 -5.03 -11.37 -3.88
CA PHE A 161 -4.05 -11.27 -4.94
C PHE A 161 -4.57 -11.96 -6.21
N GLY A 162 -4.50 -11.22 -7.32
CA GLY A 162 -4.62 -11.79 -8.65
C GLY A 162 -3.31 -12.32 -9.19
N ASP A 163 -3.44 -13.12 -10.25
CA ASP A 163 -2.30 -13.77 -10.89
C ASP A 163 -1.61 -12.86 -11.92
N GLY A 164 -2.23 -11.71 -12.22
CA GLY A 164 -1.88 -10.94 -13.40
C GLY A 164 -2.34 -11.64 -14.70
N ASP A 165 -2.15 -10.97 -15.83
CA ASP A 165 -2.43 -11.52 -17.16
C ASP A 165 -1.20 -12.18 -17.81
N HIS A 166 -0.08 -12.19 -17.10
CA HIS A 166 1.25 -12.64 -17.51
C HIS A 166 1.80 -11.94 -18.77
N ILE A 167 1.20 -10.81 -19.16
CA ILE A 167 1.62 -9.97 -20.30
C ILE A 167 2.08 -8.61 -19.77
N TYR A 168 1.18 -7.88 -19.12
CA TYR A 168 1.47 -6.62 -18.44
C TYR A 168 1.79 -6.87 -16.98
N PHE A 169 1.09 -7.79 -16.31
CA PHE A 169 1.30 -8.07 -14.90
C PHE A 169 1.63 -9.54 -14.70
N ASP A 170 2.71 -9.83 -13.97
CA ASP A 170 2.97 -11.16 -13.44
C ASP A 170 2.23 -11.36 -12.10
N TYR A 171 2.44 -12.49 -11.42
CA TYR A 171 1.88 -12.74 -10.10
C TYR A 171 2.19 -11.58 -9.14
N LEU A 172 1.16 -10.93 -8.62
CA LEU A 172 1.36 -9.76 -7.76
C LEU A 172 2.00 -10.13 -6.41
N THR A 173 1.97 -11.41 -6.05
CA THR A 173 2.69 -11.94 -4.89
C THR A 173 4.20 -12.02 -5.08
N ASP A 174 4.74 -11.84 -6.30
CA ASP A 174 6.18 -11.82 -6.54
C ASP A 174 6.87 -10.52 -6.08
N SER A 175 6.08 -9.48 -5.79
CA SER A 175 6.56 -8.17 -5.39
C SER A 175 6.38 -8.00 -3.87
N LEU A 176 7.48 -8.04 -3.11
CA LEU A 176 7.44 -7.96 -1.64
C LEU A 176 6.85 -6.62 -1.17
N ASP A 177 7.28 -5.53 -1.79
CA ASP A 177 6.79 -4.18 -1.59
C ASP A 177 5.28 -4.04 -1.85
N VAL A 178 4.70 -4.76 -2.83
CA VAL A 178 3.25 -4.81 -3.07
C VAL A 178 2.55 -5.53 -1.92
N ILE A 179 3.03 -6.71 -1.50
CA ILE A 179 2.47 -7.42 -0.34
C ILE A 179 2.54 -6.52 0.91
N ALA A 180 3.66 -5.84 1.11
CA ALA A 180 3.88 -4.98 2.26
C ALA A 180 3.05 -3.69 2.21
N HIS A 181 2.90 -3.07 1.04
CA HIS A 181 2.03 -1.91 0.81
C HIS A 181 0.60 -2.24 1.21
N GLU A 182 0.08 -3.36 0.73
CA GLU A 182 -1.31 -3.71 0.99
C GLU A 182 -1.58 -4.07 2.46
N LEU A 183 -0.68 -4.82 3.10
CA LEU A 183 -0.73 -5.02 4.55
C LEU A 183 -0.62 -3.68 5.31
N SER A 184 0.09 -2.70 4.76
CA SER A 184 0.24 -1.38 5.36
C SER A 184 -1.06 -0.56 5.31
N HIS A 185 -2.00 -0.83 4.39
CA HIS A 185 -3.36 -0.28 4.51
C HIS A 185 -4.07 -0.78 5.78
N GLY A 186 -3.88 -2.04 6.17
CA GLY A 186 -4.35 -2.53 7.47
C GLY A 186 -3.70 -1.79 8.64
N PHE A 187 -2.40 -1.48 8.57
CA PHE A 187 -1.76 -0.62 9.57
C PHE A 187 -2.39 0.78 9.62
N VAL A 188 -2.66 1.42 8.48
CA VAL A 188 -3.35 2.72 8.40
C VAL A 188 -4.72 2.63 9.06
N GLN A 189 -5.54 1.64 8.67
CA GLN A 189 -6.87 1.38 9.23
C GLN A 189 -6.89 1.30 10.76
N TYR A 190 -5.93 0.56 11.34
CA TYR A 190 -5.87 0.34 12.79
C TYR A 190 -4.96 1.34 13.53
N SER A 191 -4.60 2.45 12.89
CA SER A 191 -3.84 3.54 13.51
C SER A 191 -4.60 4.86 13.35
N SER A 192 -4.51 5.47 12.18
CA SER A 192 -5.29 6.65 11.80
C SER A 192 -6.00 6.34 10.48
N PRO A 193 -7.31 6.03 10.51
CA PRO A 193 -8.04 5.52 9.35
C PRO A 193 -8.35 6.64 8.36
N LEU A 194 -7.35 7.14 7.65
CA LEU A 194 -7.48 8.25 6.69
C LEU A 194 -8.56 7.95 5.63
N GLU A 195 -9.45 8.92 5.39
CA GLU A 195 -10.47 8.85 4.34
C GLU A 195 -9.81 8.56 3.00
N TYR A 196 -10.30 7.59 2.24
CA TYR A 196 -9.70 7.21 0.96
C TYR A 196 -10.22 8.09 -0.18
N TYR A 197 -9.99 9.40 -0.04
CA TYR A 197 -10.46 10.45 -0.94
C TYR A 197 -9.56 11.69 -0.81
N GLU A 198 -9.31 12.39 -1.92
CA GLU A 198 -8.47 13.60 -1.98
C GLU A 198 -7.11 13.43 -1.26
N GLN A 199 -6.68 14.44 -0.49
CA GLN A 199 -5.38 14.44 0.20
C GLN A 199 -5.31 13.39 1.31
N ALA A 200 -6.41 13.11 2.01
CA ALA A 200 -6.44 12.05 3.02
C ALA A 200 -6.19 10.68 2.36
N GLY A 201 -6.77 10.45 1.18
CA GLY A 201 -6.56 9.22 0.43
C GLY A 201 -5.15 9.14 -0.14
N ALA A 202 -4.62 10.26 -0.63
CA ALA A 202 -3.22 10.32 -1.06
C ALA A 202 -2.22 10.10 0.09
N LEU A 203 -2.55 10.52 1.32
CA LEU A 203 -1.77 10.19 2.52
C LEU A 203 -1.92 8.72 2.91
N ASN A 204 -3.10 8.13 2.73
CA ASN A 204 -3.34 6.71 2.95
C ASN A 204 -2.45 5.86 2.04
N GLU A 205 -2.51 6.12 0.73
CA GLU A 205 -1.63 5.53 -0.29
C GLU A 205 -0.16 5.78 0.01
N SER A 206 0.21 7.02 0.35
CA SER A 206 1.60 7.34 0.64
C SER A 206 2.13 6.64 1.88
N CYS A 207 1.33 6.51 2.94
CA CYS A 207 1.72 5.72 4.10
C CYS A 207 1.92 4.25 3.71
N ALA A 208 1.00 3.67 2.94
CA ALA A 208 1.13 2.30 2.46
C ALA A 208 2.43 2.11 1.63
N ASP A 209 2.72 3.03 0.70
CA ASP A 209 3.97 3.03 -0.07
C ASP A 209 5.22 3.17 0.84
N VAL A 210 5.19 4.10 1.80
CA VAL A 210 6.31 4.36 2.75
C VAL A 210 6.65 3.12 3.58
N PHE A 211 5.65 2.49 4.19
CA PHE A 211 5.89 1.29 4.99
C PHE A 211 6.22 0.09 4.11
N GLY A 212 5.60 -0.06 2.94
CA GLY A 212 5.94 -1.09 1.96
C GLY A 212 7.41 -1.02 1.51
N CYS A 213 7.88 0.18 1.16
CA CYS A 213 9.27 0.40 0.77
C CYS A 213 10.23 0.15 1.94
N MET A 214 9.90 0.59 3.16
CA MET A 214 10.74 0.30 4.33
C MET A 214 10.83 -1.20 4.65
N VAL A 215 9.76 -1.98 4.44
CA VAL A 215 9.79 -3.44 4.61
C VAL A 215 10.78 -4.08 3.65
N GLU A 216 10.74 -3.69 2.37
CA GLU A 216 11.69 -4.20 1.37
C GLU A 216 13.13 -3.81 1.72
N GLN A 217 13.37 -2.53 2.03
CA GLN A 217 14.69 -2.03 2.41
C GLN A 217 15.23 -2.76 3.66
N TRP A 218 14.38 -2.99 4.67
CA TRP A 218 14.74 -3.72 5.88
C TRP A 218 15.08 -5.18 5.59
N HIS A 219 14.28 -5.85 4.77
CA HIS A 219 14.52 -7.24 4.36
C HIS A 219 15.82 -7.39 3.57
N MET A 220 16.07 -6.46 2.64
CA MET A 220 17.26 -6.42 1.78
C MET A 220 18.48 -5.80 2.47
N ARG A 221 18.34 -5.29 3.71
CA ARG A 221 19.39 -4.62 4.49
C ARG A 221 20.00 -3.41 3.77
N GLN A 222 19.15 -2.62 3.14
CA GLN A 222 19.54 -1.44 2.37
C GLN A 222 19.41 -0.18 3.23
N SER A 223 20.42 0.68 3.16
CA SER A 223 20.33 2.03 3.69
C SER A 223 19.44 2.91 2.79
N SER A 224 19.09 4.10 3.27
CA SER A 224 18.38 5.11 2.46
C SER A 224 19.17 5.52 1.21
N ASP A 225 20.49 5.33 1.20
CA ASP A 225 21.35 5.64 0.06
C ASP A 225 21.38 4.54 -1.00
N ASP A 226 21.27 3.27 -0.57
CA ASP A 226 21.36 2.09 -1.43
C ASP A 226 20.01 1.65 -2.00
N ALA A 227 18.91 2.00 -1.33
CA ALA A 227 17.56 1.63 -1.73
C ALA A 227 17.17 2.18 -3.11
N ASP A 228 16.38 1.42 -3.86
CA ASP A 228 15.91 1.84 -5.19
C ASP A 228 14.79 2.90 -5.14
N TRP A 229 14.04 2.96 -4.03
CA TRP A 229 12.88 3.84 -3.82
C TRP A 229 11.79 3.69 -4.89
N ASN A 230 11.64 2.49 -5.42
CA ASN A 230 10.65 2.12 -6.40
C ASN A 230 9.55 1.27 -5.76
N LEU A 231 8.37 1.23 -6.38
CA LEU A 231 7.31 0.30 -6.01
C LEU A 231 6.73 -0.41 -7.23
N GLY A 232 6.62 -1.73 -7.13
CA GLY A 232 6.11 -2.60 -8.19
C GLY A 232 7.10 -2.84 -9.32
N GLN A 233 8.41 -2.78 -9.05
CA GLN A 233 9.48 -3.01 -10.03
C GLN A 233 9.49 -4.44 -10.60
N THR A 234 8.99 -5.43 -9.85
CA THR A 234 8.93 -6.83 -10.30
C THR A 234 7.56 -7.24 -10.85
N LEU A 235 6.60 -6.30 -10.95
CA LEU A 235 5.25 -6.62 -11.43
C LEU A 235 5.16 -6.83 -12.93
N PHE A 236 6.06 -6.25 -13.71
CA PHE A 236 5.92 -6.21 -15.16
C PHE A 236 6.91 -7.18 -15.84
N PRO A 237 6.45 -8.24 -16.53
CA PRO A 237 7.33 -9.27 -17.04
C PRO A 237 8.03 -8.88 -18.35
N VAL A 238 7.33 -8.22 -19.30
CA VAL A 238 7.90 -7.89 -20.63
C VAL A 238 7.33 -6.60 -21.24
N ALA A 239 6.03 -6.32 -21.10
CA ALA A 239 5.35 -5.27 -21.87
C ALA A 239 5.58 -3.83 -21.37
N PHE A 240 6.37 -3.65 -20.31
CA PHE A 240 6.57 -2.38 -19.63
C PHE A 240 7.96 -1.79 -19.89
N THR A 241 8.00 -0.52 -20.25
CA THR A 241 9.24 0.18 -20.59
C THR A 241 9.85 1.00 -19.43
N GLY A 242 9.25 0.93 -18.24
CA GLY A 242 9.67 1.68 -17.06
C GLY A 242 10.46 0.89 -16.03
N SER A 243 10.85 1.56 -14.94
CA SER A 243 11.57 0.92 -13.83
C SER A 243 10.65 0.33 -12.76
N ALA A 244 9.44 0.87 -12.61
CA ALA A 244 8.46 0.47 -11.60
C ALA A 244 7.09 1.14 -11.85
N LEU A 245 6.04 0.75 -11.12
CA LEU A 245 4.74 1.44 -11.21
C LEU A 245 4.81 2.84 -10.58
N ARG A 246 5.53 2.98 -9.47
CA ARG A 246 5.75 4.25 -8.76
C ARG A 246 7.21 4.40 -8.36
N THR A 247 7.65 5.64 -8.15
CA THR A 247 8.96 5.94 -7.56
C THR A 247 8.82 7.08 -6.55
N MET A 248 9.50 7.00 -5.41
CA MET A 248 9.54 8.10 -4.44
C MET A 248 10.57 9.17 -4.81
N LYS A 249 11.39 8.95 -5.84
CA LYS A 249 12.39 9.92 -6.34
C LYS A 249 11.71 11.11 -7.06
N ALA A 250 12.47 12.16 -7.33
CA ALA A 250 11.97 13.39 -7.96
C ALA A 250 11.48 13.21 -9.41
N GLY A 251 11.86 12.10 -10.06
CA GLY A 251 11.52 11.78 -11.44
C GLY A 251 10.20 11.03 -11.60
N LYS A 252 9.96 10.58 -12.83
CA LYS A 252 8.86 9.68 -13.20
C LYS A 252 9.36 8.24 -13.19
N ALA A 253 8.53 7.30 -12.74
CA ALA A 253 8.88 5.88 -12.75
C ALA A 253 8.95 5.29 -14.19
N TYR A 254 8.18 5.90 -15.10
CA TYR A 254 8.16 5.58 -16.52
C TYR A 254 7.69 6.78 -17.33
N ALA A 255 8.13 6.87 -18.59
CA ALA A 255 7.75 7.93 -19.52
C ALA A 255 7.74 7.43 -20.95
N GLY A 256 6.76 7.88 -21.74
CA GLY A 256 6.67 7.56 -23.17
C GLY A 256 6.34 6.09 -23.48
N ASP A 257 5.78 5.35 -22.53
CA ASP A 257 5.29 3.99 -22.77
C ASP A 257 4.12 4.04 -23.77
N PRO A 258 4.08 3.19 -24.80
CA PRO A 258 3.06 3.25 -25.85
C PRO A 258 1.64 2.99 -25.33
N VAL A 259 1.49 2.28 -24.21
CA VAL A 259 0.19 1.96 -23.61
C VAL A 259 -0.03 2.75 -22.33
N LEU A 260 0.89 2.63 -21.36
CA LEU A 260 0.76 3.27 -20.04
C LEU A 260 1.09 4.77 -20.04
N ARG A 261 1.68 5.27 -21.13
CA ARG A 261 2.08 6.68 -21.30
C ARG A 261 3.17 7.08 -20.31
N THR A 262 2.90 8.07 -19.48
CA THR A 262 3.87 8.64 -18.54
C THR A 262 3.26 8.62 -17.16
N ASP A 263 4.08 8.25 -16.17
CA ASP A 263 3.73 8.31 -14.75
C ASP A 263 3.13 9.69 -14.40
N ARG A 264 1.94 9.66 -13.80
CA ARG A 264 1.14 10.85 -13.52
C ARG A 264 1.50 11.50 -12.18
N GLN A 265 2.27 10.85 -11.31
CA GLN A 265 2.50 11.33 -9.95
C GLN A 265 3.28 12.65 -9.90
N PRO A 266 2.73 13.75 -9.37
CA PRO A 266 3.50 14.94 -9.04
C PRO A 266 4.43 14.66 -7.86
N LYS A 267 5.52 15.43 -7.77
CA LYS A 267 6.47 15.42 -6.64
C LYS A 267 6.47 16.74 -5.87
N HIS A 268 5.60 17.68 -6.27
CA HIS A 268 5.49 19.01 -5.70
C HIS A 268 4.04 19.53 -5.78
N MET A 269 3.57 20.27 -4.77
CA MET A 269 2.21 20.81 -4.68
C MET A 269 1.78 21.70 -5.84
N LYS A 270 2.74 22.39 -6.48
CA LYS A 270 2.51 23.19 -7.69
C LYS A 270 1.90 22.38 -8.85
N ASP A 271 2.18 21.07 -8.89
CA ASP A 271 1.74 20.15 -9.94
C ASP A 271 0.60 19.24 -9.44
N TYR A 272 -0.03 19.61 -8.32
CA TYR A 272 -1.12 18.84 -7.70
C TYR A 272 -2.25 18.57 -8.70
N TYR A 273 -2.68 17.31 -8.78
CA TYR A 273 -3.81 16.91 -9.61
C TYR A 273 -5.12 17.26 -8.88
N ALA A 274 -5.90 18.18 -9.46
CA ALA A 274 -7.16 18.66 -8.93
C ALA A 274 -8.40 18.12 -9.69
N GLY A 275 -8.24 17.05 -10.46
CA GLY A 275 -9.35 16.41 -11.19
C GLY A 275 -10.17 15.46 -10.31
N GLU A 276 -11.20 14.86 -10.90
CA GLU A 276 -12.16 13.99 -10.20
C GLU A 276 -11.80 12.50 -10.24
N ASP A 277 -10.89 12.10 -11.13
CA ASP A 277 -10.52 10.69 -11.30
C ASP A 277 -9.81 10.17 -10.06
N ASP A 278 -9.79 8.85 -9.89
CA ASP A 278 -8.97 8.18 -8.88
C ASP A 278 -9.25 8.67 -7.44
N GLY A 279 -10.53 8.89 -7.10
CA GLY A 279 -10.91 9.42 -5.79
C GLY A 279 -10.34 10.82 -5.53
N ARG A 280 -10.30 11.66 -6.58
CA ARG A 280 -9.58 12.96 -6.62
C ARG A 280 -8.06 12.82 -6.45
N GLY A 281 -7.51 11.79 -7.11
CA GLY A 281 -6.08 11.56 -7.26
C GLY A 281 -5.39 10.96 -6.05
N VAL A 282 -5.96 9.92 -5.42
CA VAL A 282 -5.33 9.26 -4.26
C VAL A 282 -4.00 8.59 -4.65
N HIS A 283 -3.94 7.84 -5.74
CA HIS A 283 -2.70 7.23 -6.23
C HIS A 283 -1.83 8.23 -6.99
N ILE A 284 -2.43 9.28 -7.56
CA ILE A 284 -1.71 10.32 -8.30
C ILE A 284 -0.94 11.21 -7.30
N ASN A 285 -1.66 11.89 -6.40
CA ASN A 285 -1.10 12.88 -5.50
C ASN A 285 -0.28 12.28 -4.35
N SER A 286 -0.32 10.96 -4.11
CA SER A 286 0.55 10.29 -3.13
C SER A 286 2.05 10.46 -3.44
N GLY A 287 2.39 10.77 -4.69
CA GLY A 287 3.76 11.11 -5.09
C GLY A 287 4.38 12.29 -4.33
N ILE A 288 3.58 13.26 -3.87
CA ILE A 288 4.05 14.43 -3.12
C ILE A 288 4.55 14.03 -1.72
N PRO A 289 3.71 13.42 -0.84
CA PRO A 289 4.17 12.94 0.46
C PRO A 289 5.19 11.79 0.36
N ASN A 290 5.13 10.94 -0.67
CA ASN A 290 6.19 9.95 -0.94
C ASN A 290 7.55 10.62 -1.16
N HIS A 291 7.58 11.67 -2.00
CA HIS A 291 8.82 12.39 -2.25
C HIS A 291 9.33 13.13 -1.01
N ALA A 292 8.44 13.66 -0.18
CA ALA A 292 8.81 14.25 1.10
C ALA A 292 9.46 13.21 2.03
N PHE A 293 8.91 12.00 2.14
CA PHE A 293 9.53 10.93 2.94
C PHE A 293 10.92 10.55 2.40
N TYR A 294 11.05 10.38 1.08
CA TYR A 294 12.33 10.12 0.44
C TYR A 294 13.38 11.18 0.77
N LEU A 295 13.05 12.47 0.59
CA LEU A 295 13.96 13.57 0.88
C LEU A 295 14.34 13.62 2.36
N ALA A 296 13.39 13.39 3.26
CA ALA A 296 13.66 13.33 4.71
C ALA A 296 14.60 12.18 5.05
N ALA A 297 14.33 10.97 4.57
CA ALA A 297 15.17 9.79 4.81
C ALA A 297 16.59 9.98 4.25
N LYS A 298 16.72 10.52 3.03
CA LYS A 298 18.02 10.85 2.41
C LYS A 298 18.80 11.92 3.19
N ALA A 299 18.12 12.95 3.69
CA ALA A 299 18.76 14.01 4.46
C ALA A 299 19.19 13.55 5.87
N ILE A 300 18.45 12.60 6.46
CA ILE A 300 18.78 12.01 7.76
C ILE A 300 19.92 10.97 7.63
N GLY A 301 19.93 10.21 6.53
CA GLY A 301 20.90 9.15 6.27
C GLY A 301 20.67 7.89 7.11
N GLY A 302 21.49 6.87 6.88
CA GLY A 302 21.35 5.56 7.53
C GLY A 302 20.12 4.80 7.04
N ASN A 303 19.55 3.95 7.90
CA ASN A 303 18.37 3.17 7.55
C ASN A 303 17.09 4.01 7.71
N SER A 304 16.23 4.01 6.69
CA SER A 304 15.02 4.86 6.65
C SER A 304 14.09 4.64 7.85
N TRP A 305 14.03 3.42 8.37
CA TRP A 305 13.16 3.02 9.48
C TRP A 305 13.66 3.40 10.88
N GLU A 306 14.93 3.82 11.04
CA GLU A 306 15.52 4.13 12.36
C GLU A 306 15.10 5.50 12.89
N LYS A 307 14.92 6.48 11.99
CA LYS A 307 14.60 7.87 12.35
C LYS A 307 13.39 8.39 11.58
N ALA A 308 13.46 8.51 10.25
CA ALA A 308 12.34 9.01 9.44
C ALA A 308 11.09 8.13 9.61
N GLY A 309 11.24 6.81 9.52
CA GLY A 309 10.17 5.84 9.72
C GLY A 309 9.57 5.87 11.12
N GLN A 310 10.38 6.11 12.17
CA GLN A 310 9.86 6.30 13.53
C GLN A 310 8.95 7.52 13.64
N VAL A 311 9.28 8.62 12.95
CA VAL A 311 8.42 9.81 12.92
C VAL A 311 7.12 9.50 12.21
N TRP A 312 7.15 8.91 11.01
CA TRP A 312 5.93 8.54 10.28
C TRP A 312 5.05 7.57 11.07
N TYR A 313 5.65 6.54 11.67
CA TYR A 313 4.93 5.58 12.52
C TYR A 313 4.25 6.27 13.69
N ARG A 314 5.00 7.10 14.44
CA ARG A 314 4.47 7.83 15.59
C ARG A 314 3.38 8.81 15.17
N THR A 315 3.52 9.50 14.04
CA THR A 315 2.47 10.38 13.48
C THR A 315 1.17 9.61 13.29
N MET A 316 1.22 8.46 12.61
CA MET A 316 0.06 7.61 12.37
C MET A 316 -0.58 7.05 13.65
N THR A 317 0.19 6.85 14.72
CA THR A 317 -0.32 6.31 15.99
C THR A 317 -0.59 7.37 17.07
N SER A 318 -0.34 8.65 16.79
CA SER A 318 -0.38 9.73 17.79
C SER A 318 -1.79 10.20 18.17
N GLY A 319 -2.77 9.97 17.29
CA GLY A 319 -4.10 10.57 17.40
C GLY A 319 -4.15 12.07 17.02
N LEU A 320 -3.05 12.64 16.48
CA LEU A 320 -3.00 14.05 16.09
C LEU A 320 -3.61 14.33 14.71
N ILE A 321 -3.64 13.34 13.81
CA ILE A 321 -4.13 13.52 12.44
C ILE A 321 -5.62 13.12 12.33
N PRO A 322 -6.49 13.95 11.74
CA PRO A 322 -7.91 13.66 11.63
C PRO A 322 -8.22 12.67 10.50
N TYR A 323 -9.45 12.14 10.47
CA TYR A 323 -9.95 11.27 9.39
C TYR A 323 -9.79 11.93 8.00
N ARG A 324 -10.11 13.23 7.90
CA ARG A 324 -9.94 14.07 6.71
C ARG A 324 -8.65 14.89 6.82
N CYS A 325 -7.51 14.22 6.94
CA CYS A 325 -6.22 14.90 7.05
C CYS A 325 -5.77 15.45 5.69
N ASP A 326 -5.41 16.73 5.65
CA ASP A 326 -4.72 17.33 4.51
C ASP A 326 -3.19 17.20 4.66
N PHE A 327 -2.46 17.44 3.57
CA PHE A 327 -1.00 17.31 3.55
C PHE A 327 -0.32 18.24 4.55
N LYS A 328 -0.84 19.47 4.73
CA LYS A 328 -0.25 20.45 5.64
C LYS A 328 -0.35 19.98 7.10
N THR A 329 -1.53 19.52 7.52
CA THR A 329 -1.77 19.00 8.86
C THR A 329 -0.89 17.78 9.13
N PHE A 330 -0.77 16.86 8.17
CA PHE A 330 0.12 15.70 8.31
C PHE A 330 1.58 16.12 8.42
N ALA A 331 2.03 17.04 7.58
CA ALA A 331 3.40 17.56 7.59
C ALA A 331 3.75 18.23 8.92
N GLU A 332 2.89 19.12 9.44
CA GLU A 332 3.07 19.75 10.75
C GLU A 332 3.15 18.72 11.88
N ALA A 333 2.30 17.68 11.83
CA ALA A 333 2.33 16.60 12.82
C ALA A 333 3.68 15.84 12.78
N THR A 334 4.22 15.54 11.59
CA THR A 334 5.55 14.91 11.48
C THR A 334 6.67 15.81 12.01
N VAL A 335 6.64 17.12 11.74
CA VAL A 335 7.64 18.08 12.23
C VAL A 335 7.59 18.21 13.75
N LYS A 336 6.37 18.26 14.32
CA LYS A 336 6.17 18.26 15.78
C LYS A 336 6.75 16.99 16.40
N ILE A 337 6.34 15.82 15.92
CA ILE A 337 6.76 14.52 16.46
C ILE A 337 8.26 14.33 16.31
N ALA A 338 8.88 14.79 15.22
CA ALA A 338 10.32 14.76 15.04
C ALA A 338 11.07 15.52 16.15
N GLY A 339 10.56 16.66 16.59
CA GLY A 339 11.13 17.44 17.68
C GLY A 339 10.98 16.80 19.07
N GLU A 340 9.97 15.94 19.25
CA GLU A 340 9.67 15.25 20.51
C GLU A 340 10.31 13.84 20.59
N SER A 341 10.70 13.27 19.45
CA SER A 341 10.98 11.84 19.28
C SER A 341 12.40 11.39 19.62
N PHE A 342 13.35 12.32 19.69
CA PHE A 342 14.78 12.02 19.82
C PHE A 342 15.43 12.97 20.84
N GLY A 343 16.52 12.53 21.47
CA GLY A 343 17.24 13.34 22.45
C GLY A 343 17.85 14.62 21.86
N ASP A 344 18.27 15.53 22.75
CA ASP A 344 18.82 16.83 22.39
C ASP A 344 20.03 16.69 21.45
N GLY A 345 19.99 17.39 20.30
CA GLY A 345 20.97 17.30 19.20
C GLY A 345 20.46 16.51 17.99
N ASP A 346 20.09 15.24 18.18
CA ASP A 346 19.55 14.38 17.12
C ASP A 346 18.13 14.80 16.70
N GLY A 347 17.29 15.17 17.66
CA GLY A 347 15.92 15.64 17.39
C GLY A 347 15.90 16.93 16.56
N ALA A 348 16.83 17.85 16.80
CA ALA A 348 16.94 19.09 16.04
C ALA A 348 17.31 18.83 14.57
N ALA A 349 18.25 17.92 14.32
CA ALA A 349 18.66 17.53 12.97
C ALA A 349 17.53 16.81 12.22
N VAL A 350 16.87 15.83 12.86
CA VAL A 350 15.74 15.09 12.27
C VAL A 350 14.57 16.00 11.97
N LYS A 351 14.19 16.88 12.91
CA LYS A 351 13.14 17.89 12.70
C LYS A 351 13.47 18.79 11.52
N LYS A 352 14.71 19.29 11.44
CA LYS A 352 15.16 20.15 10.33
C LYS A 352 15.08 19.43 8.98
N ALA A 353 15.50 18.17 8.92
CA ALA A 353 15.44 17.37 7.70
C ALA A 353 14.00 17.14 7.23
N ILE A 354 13.09 16.79 8.16
CA ILE A 354 11.67 16.56 7.86
C ILE A 354 10.97 17.85 7.43
N LEU A 355 11.19 18.96 8.14
CA LEU A 355 10.67 20.28 7.72
C LEU A 355 11.20 20.63 6.33
N GLY A 356 12.50 20.49 6.10
CA GLY A 356 13.14 20.78 4.81
C GLY A 356 12.55 19.97 3.67
N ALA A 357 12.21 18.71 3.89
CA ALA A 357 11.56 17.86 2.89
C ALA A 357 10.15 18.33 2.53
N TRP A 358 9.32 18.67 3.52
CA TRP A 358 7.97 19.20 3.29
C TRP A 358 7.98 20.57 2.61
N VAL A 359 8.96 21.41 2.93
CA VAL A 359 9.20 22.68 2.23
C VAL A 359 9.61 22.42 0.78
N ASN A 360 10.48 21.43 0.53
CA ASN A 360 10.96 21.12 -0.82
C ASN A 360 9.83 20.68 -1.76
N VAL A 361 8.83 19.96 -1.25
CA VAL A 361 7.65 19.54 -2.03
C VAL A 361 6.52 20.58 -2.03
N GLY A 362 6.74 21.75 -1.41
CA GLY A 362 5.79 22.87 -1.42
C GLY A 362 4.56 22.69 -0.53
N VAL A 363 4.61 21.81 0.48
CA VAL A 363 3.51 21.60 1.44
C VAL A 363 3.62 22.57 2.62
N LEU A 364 4.85 22.78 3.12
CA LEU A 364 5.16 23.74 4.17
C LEU A 364 6.04 24.88 3.64
N THR A 365 6.21 25.91 4.45
CA THR A 365 7.13 27.02 4.26
C THR A 365 8.25 26.98 5.30
N ALA A 366 9.36 27.69 5.05
CA ALA A 366 10.49 27.72 6.00
C ALA A 366 10.15 28.41 7.35
N SER A 367 9.00 29.08 7.43
CA SER A 367 8.49 29.74 8.64
C SER A 367 7.55 28.88 9.48
N ASP A 368 7.16 27.70 9.00
CA ASP A 368 6.27 26.77 9.71
C ASP A 368 6.99 25.94 10.79
#